data_AF-A0A2L2N0I6-F1
#
_entry.id   AF-A0A2L2N0I6-F1
#
_cell.length_a   1.000
_cell.length_b   1.000
_cell.length_c   1.000
_cell.angle_alpha   90.00
_cell.angle_beta   90.00
_cell.angle_gamma   90.00
#
_symmetry.space_group_name_H-M   'P 1'
#
loop_
_entity.id
_entity.type
_entity.pdbx_description
1 polymer ?
#
loop_
_entity_poly.entity_id
_entity_poly.type
_entity_poly.pdbx_seq_one_letter_code
_entity_poly.pdbx_strand_id
1 'polypeptide(L)'
;MQQSQDANTPKQFSREQRWEIVRTLLQRSNLSSEAKQAFRQAYPNAPEEMLKTAVFHTYIDGIEAAIDWLVDLELFLREPSHQLDIGVTYHLLYHLYNWYQFNSLLPDGKAGVLERLKEIKELASDGDIEAILAAVEQLESMLKGDRNYPSF
;
A
#
# COMPACT_ATOMS: atom_id res chain seq x y z
N MET A 1 1.61 -5.55 23.63
CA MET A 1 2.69 -6.46 23.18
C MET A 1 2.10 -7.83 22.97
N GLN A 2 1.96 -8.24 21.71
CA GLN A 2 1.55 -9.59 21.34
C GLN A 2 2.67 -10.11 20.45
N GLN A 3 3.39 -11.11 20.96
CA GLN A 3 4.45 -11.81 20.21
C GLN A 3 3.81 -12.39 18.95
N SER A 4 4.21 -11.88 17.77
CA SER A 4 4.03 -12.65 16.54
C SER A 4 5.18 -13.64 16.47
N GLN A 5 4.82 -14.92 16.51
CA GLN A 5 5.62 -16.08 16.13
C GLN A 5 6.53 -15.77 14.95
N ASP A 6 7.72 -16.38 14.90
CA ASP A 6 8.69 -16.34 13.81
C ASP A 6 8.01 -16.39 12.43
N ALA A 7 7.64 -15.22 11.91
CA ALA A 7 7.08 -15.10 10.58
C ALA A 7 8.25 -15.36 9.63
N ASN A 8 8.06 -16.29 8.68
CA ASN A 8 9.03 -16.60 7.65
C ASN A 8 9.42 -15.30 6.91
N THR A 9 10.49 -14.65 7.33
CA THR A 9 11.00 -13.46 6.66
C THR A 9 11.62 -13.91 5.34
N PRO A 10 11.60 -13.06 4.29
CA PRO A 10 12.23 -13.42 3.02
C PRO A 10 13.69 -13.87 3.16
N LYS A 11 14.40 -13.39 4.20
CA LYS A 11 15.81 -13.70 4.48
C LYS A 11 16.06 -15.13 4.97
N GLN A 12 15.04 -15.84 5.45
CA GLN A 12 15.19 -17.22 5.93
C GLN A 12 15.20 -18.26 4.79
N PHE A 13 14.79 -17.87 3.59
CA PHE A 13 14.78 -18.73 2.41
C PHE A 13 16.10 -18.63 1.63
N SER A 14 16.57 -19.76 1.09
CA SER A 14 17.68 -19.77 0.13
C SER A 14 17.33 -18.93 -1.12
N ARG A 15 18.33 -18.62 -1.95
CA ARG A 15 18.08 -17.91 -3.21
C ARG A 15 17.14 -18.70 -4.12
N GLU A 16 17.36 -20.01 -4.20
CA GLU A 16 16.58 -20.94 -5.02
C GLU A 16 15.13 -21.03 -4.51
N GLN A 17 14.95 -21.13 -3.19
CA GLN A 17 13.62 -21.14 -2.58
C GLN A 17 12.87 -19.83 -2.83
N ARG A 18 13.52 -18.68 -2.69
CA ARG A 18 12.90 -17.37 -3.01
C ARG A 18 12.47 -17.30 -4.46
N TRP A 19 13.29 -17.80 -5.38
CA TRP A 19 12.96 -17.80 -6.80
C TRP A 19 11.77 -18.71 -7.12
N GLU A 20 11.69 -19.87 -6.49
CA GLU A 20 10.55 -20.77 -6.67
C GLU A 20 9.24 -20.17 -6.14
N ILE A 21 9.31 -19.46 -5.00
CA ILE A 21 8.15 -18.73 -4.44
C ILE A 21 7.70 -17.62 -5.41
N VAL A 22 8.63 -16.82 -5.93
CA VAL A 22 8.32 -15.76 -6.91
C VAL A 22 7.73 -16.37 -8.18
N ARG A 23 8.31 -17.46 -8.71
CA ARG A 23 7.75 -18.15 -9.88
C ARG A 23 6.32 -18.62 -9.64
N THR A 24 6.06 -19.19 -8.46
CA THR A 24 4.71 -19.61 -8.07
C THR A 24 3.74 -18.43 -8.05
N LEU A 25 4.17 -17.27 -7.54
CA LEU A 25 3.37 -16.05 -7.55
C LEU A 25 3.00 -15.63 -8.98
N LEU A 26 3.98 -15.59 -9.89
CA LEU A 26 3.80 -15.16 -11.27
C LEU A 26 2.94 -16.11 -12.13
N GLN A 27 2.79 -17.37 -11.70
CA GLN A 27 1.99 -18.37 -12.41
C GLN A 27 0.51 -18.43 -11.96
N ARG A 28 0.10 -17.61 -10.99
CA ARG A 28 -1.27 -17.63 -10.46
C ARG A 28 -2.26 -16.94 -11.39
N SER A 29 -3.30 -17.66 -11.81
CA SER A 29 -4.37 -17.14 -12.67
C SER A 29 -5.41 -16.28 -11.94
N ASN A 30 -5.62 -16.51 -10.63
CA ASN A 30 -6.65 -15.82 -9.83
C ASN A 30 -6.09 -14.86 -8.79
N LEU A 31 -4.90 -14.31 -9.06
CA LEU A 31 -4.09 -13.59 -8.07
C LEU A 31 -4.84 -12.43 -7.38
N SER A 32 -5.62 -11.64 -8.14
CA SER A 32 -6.43 -10.54 -7.57
C SER A 32 -7.45 -11.01 -6.54
N SER A 33 -8.16 -12.12 -6.82
CA SER A 33 -9.17 -12.66 -5.89
C SER A 33 -8.52 -13.24 -4.64
N GLU A 34 -7.43 -14.00 -4.81
CA GLU A 34 -6.70 -14.60 -3.70
C GLU A 34 -6.05 -13.53 -2.82
N ALA A 35 -5.49 -12.48 -3.42
CA ALA A 35 -4.96 -11.32 -2.72
C ALA A 35 -6.04 -10.61 -1.90
N LYS A 36 -7.23 -10.34 -2.47
CA LYS A 36 -8.36 -9.74 -1.73
C LYS A 36 -8.74 -10.56 -0.49
N GLN A 37 -8.81 -11.88 -0.63
CA GLN A 37 -9.11 -12.77 0.50
C GLN A 37 -8.02 -12.71 1.58
N ALA A 38 -6.74 -12.78 1.18
CA ALA A 38 -5.62 -12.69 2.10
C ALA A 38 -5.58 -11.34 2.84
N PHE A 39 -5.80 -10.23 2.12
CA PHE A 39 -5.89 -8.89 2.70
C PHE A 39 -7.05 -8.74 3.67
N ARG A 40 -8.24 -9.26 3.32
CA ARG A 40 -9.40 -9.24 4.21
C ARG A 40 -9.15 -10.07 5.48
N GLN A 41 -8.44 -11.18 5.37
CA GLN A 41 -8.07 -12.00 6.53
C GLN A 41 -7.06 -11.29 7.44
N ALA A 42 -6.04 -10.65 6.86
CA ALA A 42 -5.01 -9.93 7.63
C ALA A 42 -5.55 -8.62 8.26
N TYR A 43 -6.44 -7.93 7.56
CA TYR A 43 -6.99 -6.63 7.96
C TYR A 43 -8.54 -6.66 7.95
N PRO A 44 -9.18 -7.41 8.87
CA PRO A 44 -10.62 -7.67 8.83
C PRO A 44 -11.47 -6.39 8.93
N ASN A 45 -10.94 -5.38 9.64
CA ASN A 45 -11.61 -4.11 9.90
C ASN A 45 -11.28 -3.00 8.90
N ALA A 46 -10.47 -3.29 7.87
CA ALA A 46 -10.15 -2.29 6.86
C ALA A 46 -11.36 -2.03 5.93
N PRO A 47 -11.59 -0.77 5.52
CA PRO A 47 -12.55 -0.44 4.47
C PRO A 47 -12.23 -1.19 3.16
N GLU A 48 -13.27 -1.59 2.42
CA GLU A 48 -13.12 -2.31 1.15
C GLU A 48 -12.28 -1.55 0.13
N GLU A 49 -12.45 -0.23 0.04
CA GLU A 49 -11.66 0.60 -0.89
C GLU A 49 -10.17 0.61 -0.53
N MET A 50 -9.81 0.62 0.75
CA MET A 50 -8.41 0.49 1.17
C MET A 50 -7.83 -0.88 0.80
N LEU A 51 -8.63 -1.96 0.92
CA LEU A 51 -8.19 -3.29 0.51
C LEU A 51 -8.01 -3.39 -1.00
N LYS A 52 -8.91 -2.81 -1.80
CA LYS A 52 -8.77 -2.74 -3.26
C LYS A 52 -7.49 -2.01 -3.65
N THR A 53 -7.22 -0.86 -3.05
CA THR A 53 -5.99 -0.09 -3.28
C THR A 53 -4.75 -0.90 -2.92
N ALA A 54 -4.73 -1.54 -1.75
CA ALA A 54 -3.60 -2.37 -1.34
C ALA A 54 -3.35 -3.53 -2.31
N VAL A 55 -4.41 -4.24 -2.71
CA VAL A 55 -4.33 -5.33 -3.70
C VAL A 55 -3.81 -4.82 -5.04
N PHE A 56 -4.30 -3.67 -5.50
CA PHE A 56 -3.85 -3.08 -6.77
C PHE A 56 -2.34 -2.79 -6.74
N HIS A 57 -1.86 -2.06 -5.73
CA HIS A 57 -0.45 -1.66 -5.66
C HIS A 57 0.51 -2.78 -5.25
N THR A 58 0.03 -3.93 -4.79
CA THR A 58 0.90 -5.05 -4.37
C THR A 58 0.83 -6.26 -5.29
N TYR A 59 -0.34 -6.57 -5.85
CA TYR A 59 -0.60 -7.84 -6.57
C TYR A 59 -1.14 -7.67 -7.99
N ILE A 60 -1.58 -6.48 -8.39
CA ILE A 60 -2.05 -6.23 -9.76
C ILE A 60 -0.97 -5.48 -10.53
N ASP A 61 -0.77 -4.20 -10.23
CA ASP A 61 0.12 -3.32 -10.99
C ASP A 61 1.53 -3.27 -10.38
N GLY A 62 1.64 -3.43 -9.05
CA GLY A 62 2.94 -3.41 -8.38
C GLY A 62 3.87 -4.58 -8.77
N ILE A 63 3.32 -5.73 -9.14
CA ILE A 63 4.13 -6.87 -9.64
C ILE A 63 4.68 -6.55 -11.03
N GLU A 64 3.83 -6.02 -11.92
CA GLU A 64 4.26 -5.63 -13.27
C GLU A 64 5.32 -4.53 -13.19
N ALA A 65 5.12 -3.49 -12.38
CA ALA A 65 6.11 -2.44 -12.17
C ALA A 65 7.47 -2.99 -11.66
N ALA A 66 7.45 -4.02 -10.81
CA ALA A 66 8.67 -4.68 -10.34
C ALA A 66 9.33 -5.53 -11.43
N ILE A 67 8.55 -6.20 -12.28
CA ILE A 67 9.05 -6.97 -13.43
C ILE A 67 9.67 -6.03 -14.45
N ASP A 68 8.97 -4.96 -14.83
CA ASP A 68 9.45 -3.97 -15.79
C ASP A 68 10.78 -3.36 -15.32
N TRP A 69 10.89 -3.05 -14.03
CA TRP A 69 12.15 -2.58 -13.45
C TRP A 69 13.27 -3.62 -13.52
N LEU A 70 13.00 -4.90 -13.23
CA LEU A 70 13.99 -5.97 -13.39
C LEU A 70 14.40 -6.19 -14.85
N VAL A 71 13.46 -6.04 -15.78
CA VAL A 71 13.72 -6.13 -17.22
C VAL A 71 14.60 -4.96 -17.67
N ASP A 72 14.30 -3.74 -17.23
CA ASP A 72 15.08 -2.54 -17.55
C ASP A 72 16.55 -2.68 -17.10
N LEU A 73 16.77 -3.24 -15.90
CA LEU A 73 18.11 -3.55 -15.39
C LEU A 73 18.85 -4.60 -16.25
N GLU A 74 18.16 -5.65 -16.67
CA GLU A 74 18.76 -6.69 -17.53
C GLU A 74 19.09 -6.15 -18.93
N LEU A 75 18.22 -5.31 -19.50
CA LEU A 75 18.46 -4.66 -20.79
C LEU A 75 19.69 -3.75 -20.72
N PHE A 76 19.84 -2.96 -19.66
CA PHE A 76 21.03 -2.15 -19.42
C PHE A 76 22.32 -2.99 -19.35
N LEU A 77 22.27 -4.17 -18.69
CA LEU A 77 23.43 -5.06 -18.60
C LEU A 77 23.82 -5.68 -19.95
N ARG A 78 22.82 -6.02 -20.79
CA ARG A 78 23.05 -6.60 -22.11
C ARG A 78 23.53 -5.56 -23.11
N GLU A 79 22.98 -4.37 -23.03
CA GLU A 79 23.22 -3.28 -23.98
C GLU A 79 23.37 -1.97 -23.21
N PRO A 80 24.60 -1.54 -22.86
CA PRO A 80 24.79 -0.30 -22.09
C PRO A 80 24.35 0.99 -22.80
N SER A 81 24.03 0.94 -24.10
CA SER A 81 23.36 2.03 -24.82
C SER A 81 21.88 2.17 -24.46
N HIS A 82 21.25 1.10 -23.98
CA HIS A 82 19.96 1.15 -23.30
C HIS A 82 20.17 1.90 -21.99
N GLN A 83 19.67 3.14 -21.90
CA GLN A 83 19.70 3.90 -20.65
C GLN A 83 18.59 3.40 -19.73
N LEU A 84 18.86 3.39 -18.42
CA LEU A 84 17.83 3.06 -17.43
C LEU A 84 16.68 4.08 -17.52
N ASP A 85 15.46 3.58 -17.65
CA ASP A 85 14.26 4.41 -17.71
C ASP A 85 13.85 4.82 -16.29
N ILE A 86 14.01 6.11 -16.00
CA ILE A 86 13.61 6.67 -14.71
C ILE A 86 12.09 6.56 -14.48
N GLY A 87 11.29 6.52 -15.55
CA GLY A 87 9.84 6.33 -15.48
C GLY A 87 9.47 4.97 -14.89
N VAL A 88 10.15 3.90 -15.30
CA VAL A 88 9.96 2.55 -14.75
C VAL A 88 10.34 2.53 -13.26
N THR A 89 11.42 3.21 -12.88
CA THR A 89 11.82 3.35 -11.48
C THR A 89 10.75 4.09 -10.66
N TYR A 90 10.23 5.21 -11.17
CA TYR A 90 9.17 5.96 -10.49
C TYR A 90 7.86 5.18 -10.38
N HIS A 91 7.51 4.38 -11.38
CA HIS A 91 6.34 3.51 -11.35
C HIS A 91 6.45 2.49 -10.21
N LEU A 92 7.59 1.81 -10.08
CA LEU A 92 7.84 0.90 -8.95
C LEU A 92 7.78 1.64 -7.59
N LEU A 93 8.46 2.79 -7.49
CA LEU A 93 8.46 3.59 -6.26
C LEU A 93 7.06 4.04 -5.85
N TYR A 94 6.22 4.41 -6.81
CA TYR A 94 4.83 4.77 -6.59
C TYR A 94 4.05 3.63 -5.92
N HIS A 95 4.20 2.38 -6.38
CA HIS A 95 3.54 1.23 -5.76
C HIS A 95 4.06 0.93 -4.35
N LEU A 96 5.38 0.95 -4.16
CA LEU A 96 5.99 0.72 -2.86
C LEU A 96 5.60 1.80 -1.84
N TYR A 97 5.50 3.06 -2.27
CA TYR A 97 5.04 4.16 -1.45
C TYR A 97 3.58 4.00 -1.03
N ASN A 98 2.69 3.63 -1.95
CA ASN A 98 1.29 3.39 -1.62
C ASN A 98 1.10 2.20 -0.67
N TRP A 99 1.93 1.15 -0.81
CA TRP A 99 1.98 0.05 0.16
C TRP A 99 2.44 0.51 1.55
N TYR A 100 3.48 1.35 1.61
CA TYR A 100 3.93 1.95 2.86
C TYR A 100 2.82 2.79 3.51
N GLN A 101 2.16 3.66 2.74
CA GLN A 101 1.03 4.46 3.22
C GLN A 101 -0.09 3.59 3.78
N PHE A 102 -0.45 2.49 3.12
CA PHE A 102 -1.45 1.55 3.64
C PHE A 102 -1.06 1.02 5.03
N ASN A 103 0.20 0.61 5.23
CA ASN A 103 0.66 0.10 6.54
C ASN A 103 0.73 1.19 7.61
N SER A 104 1.17 2.38 7.24
CA SER A 104 1.30 3.51 8.18
C SER A 104 -0.05 4.11 8.57
N LEU A 105 -1.03 4.14 7.66
CA LEU A 105 -2.34 4.74 7.90
C LEU A 105 -3.36 3.78 8.53
N LEU A 106 -3.09 2.47 8.55
CA LEU A 106 -3.99 1.46 9.13
C LEU A 106 -4.20 1.62 10.66
N PRO A 107 -3.15 1.83 11.49
CA PRO A 107 -3.31 2.03 12.93
C PRO A 107 -3.63 3.49 13.30
N ASP A 108 -2.88 4.45 12.74
CA ASP A 108 -2.95 5.86 13.14
C ASP A 108 -4.00 6.65 12.36
N GLY A 109 -4.21 6.33 11.07
CA GLY A 109 -5.29 6.89 10.28
C GLY A 109 -6.66 6.49 10.82
N LYS A 110 -6.80 5.24 11.31
CA LYS A 110 -8.03 4.79 11.99
C LYS A 110 -8.26 5.52 13.31
N ALA A 111 -7.22 5.73 14.12
CA ALA A 111 -7.33 6.46 15.39
C ALA A 111 -7.71 7.93 15.14
N GLY A 112 -7.03 8.61 14.21
CA GLY A 112 -7.32 10.01 13.88
C GLY A 112 -8.68 10.20 13.21
N VAL A 113 -9.12 9.29 12.34
CA VAL A 113 -10.49 9.31 11.78
C VAL A 113 -11.54 9.13 12.88
N LEU A 114 -11.30 8.21 13.83
CA LEU A 114 -12.22 8.00 14.96
C LEU A 114 -12.24 9.19 15.93
N GLU A 115 -11.11 9.86 16.14
CA GLU A 115 -11.00 11.08 16.94
C GLU A 115 -11.79 12.23 16.30
N ARG A 116 -11.57 12.50 15.02
CA ARG A 116 -12.31 13.52 14.27
C ARG A 116 -13.82 13.23 14.21
N LEU A 117 -14.22 11.97 14.09
CA LEU A 117 -15.63 11.57 14.19
C LEU A 117 -16.23 11.76 15.59
N LYS A 118 -15.43 11.66 16.66
CA LYS A 118 -15.87 12.00 18.02
C LYS A 118 -16.03 13.50 18.19
N GLU A 119 -15.05 14.28 17.73
CA GLU A 119 -15.13 15.75 17.72
C GLU A 119 -16.38 16.23 16.97
N ILE A 120 -16.67 15.69 15.79
CA ILE A 120 -17.90 16.03 15.04
C ILE A 120 -19.17 15.73 15.85
N LYS A 121 -19.21 14.62 16.62
CA LYS A 121 -20.37 14.28 17.46
C LYS A 121 -20.53 15.23 18.66
N GLU A 122 -19.42 15.63 19.25
CA GLU A 122 -19.40 16.60 20.35
C GLU A 122 -19.85 17.98 19.84
N LEU A 123 -19.27 18.47 18.75
CA LEU A 123 -19.62 19.75 18.13
C LEU A 123 -21.06 19.78 17.61
N ALA A 124 -21.59 18.65 17.12
CA ALA A 124 -23.00 18.53 16.73
C ALA A 124 -23.95 18.63 17.92
N SER A 125 -23.52 18.23 19.12
CA SER A 125 -24.28 18.39 20.35
C SER A 125 -24.29 19.85 20.82
N ASP A 126 -23.20 20.57 20.54
CA ASP A 126 -23.02 21.99 20.88
C ASP A 126 -23.59 22.96 19.82
N GLY A 127 -23.98 22.45 18.64
CA GLY A 127 -24.57 23.25 17.57
C GLY A 127 -23.59 24.12 16.78
N ASP A 128 -22.28 23.88 16.91
CA ASP A 128 -21.23 24.64 16.24
C ASP A 128 -21.00 24.13 14.81
N ILE A 129 -21.80 24.65 13.88
CA ILE A 129 -21.78 24.23 12.47
C ILE A 129 -20.44 24.54 11.78
N GLU A 130 -19.77 25.65 12.11
CA GLU A 130 -18.50 26.01 11.47
C GLU A 130 -17.37 25.06 11.91
N ALA A 131 -17.32 24.70 13.19
CA ALA A 131 -16.36 23.73 13.70
C ALA A 131 -16.60 22.33 13.12
N ILE A 132 -17.87 21.93 12.93
CA ILE A 132 -18.22 20.66 12.27
C ILE A 132 -17.69 20.62 10.84
N LEU A 133 -17.91 21.68 10.07
CA LEU A 133 -17.45 21.76 8.68
C LEU A 133 -15.92 21.69 8.59
N ALA A 134 -15.20 22.39 9.48
CA ALA A 134 -13.74 22.32 9.55
C ALA A 134 -13.23 20.92 9.91
N ALA A 135 -13.89 20.22 10.85
CA ALA A 135 -13.54 18.85 11.21
C ALA A 135 -13.82 17.87 10.06
N VAL A 136 -14.88 18.08 9.30
CA VAL A 136 -15.21 17.30 8.08
C VAL A 136 -14.15 17.53 6.99
N GLU A 137 -13.73 18.77 6.74
CA GLU A 137 -12.67 19.05 5.75
C GLU A 137 -11.33 18.38 6.10
N GLN A 138 -10.97 18.37 7.39
CA GLN A 138 -9.79 17.63 7.85
C GLN A 138 -9.95 16.12 7.66
N LEU A 139 -11.13 15.57 7.93
CA LEU A 139 -11.43 14.16 7.70
C LEU A 139 -11.33 13.81 6.20
N GLU A 140 -11.85 14.67 5.33
CA GLU A 140 -11.72 14.52 3.88
C GLU A 140 -10.26 14.57 3.43
N SER A 141 -9.47 15.50 3.96
CA SER A 141 -8.04 15.61 3.65
C SER A 141 -7.27 14.35 4.06
N MET A 142 -7.59 13.79 5.23
CA MET A 142 -7.00 12.52 5.69
C MET A 142 -7.36 11.34 4.78
N LEU A 143 -8.54 11.36 4.15
CA LEU A 143 -9.03 10.29 3.27
C LEU A 143 -8.65 10.47 1.80
N LYS A 144 -8.32 11.70 1.35
CA LYS A 144 -7.83 11.98 -0.01
C LYS A 144 -6.39 11.50 -0.24
N GLY A 145 -5.63 11.21 0.81
CA GLY A 145 -4.26 10.71 0.69
C GLY A 145 -3.23 11.78 0.29
N ASP A 146 -3.63 13.05 0.22
CA ASP A 146 -2.81 14.20 -0.19
C ASP A 146 -1.79 14.65 0.88
N ARG A 147 -1.27 13.74 1.70
CA ARG A 147 -0.04 14.07 2.44
C ARG A 147 1.09 14.10 1.44
N ASN A 148 1.47 15.35 1.09
CA ASN A 148 2.61 15.75 0.28
C ASN A 148 3.63 14.63 0.09
N TYR A 149 3.84 14.25 -1.17
CA TYR A 149 5.00 13.48 -1.59
C TYR A 149 6.27 14.07 -0.94
N PRO A 150 7.24 13.25 -0.52
CA PRO A 150 8.56 13.77 -0.21
C PRO A 150 9.07 14.50 -1.47
N SER A 151 9.38 15.80 -1.35
CA SER A 151 10.15 16.48 -2.39
C SER A 151 11.59 15.96 -2.31
N PHE A 152 11.96 15.07 -3.22
CA PHE A 152 13.37 14.77 -3.49
C PHE A 152 13.96 15.90 -4.34
#